data_AF-A0A349QZR9-F1
#
_entry.id   AF-A0A349QZR9-F1
#
_cell.length_a   1.000
_cell.length_b   1.000
_cell.length_c   1.000
_cell.angle_alpha   90.00
_cell.angle_beta   90.00
_cell.angle_gamma   90.00
#
_symmetry.space_group_name_H-M   'P 1'
#
loop_
_entity.id
_entity.type
_entity.pdbx_description
1 polymer ?
#
loop_
_entity_poly.entity_id
_entity_poly.type
_entity_poly.pdbx_seq_one_letter_code
_entity_poly.pdbx_strand_id
1 'polypeptide(L)' 'MDEFSNSTHVPGEKGEIVDTVFYWRVPKGNTLDSSFGKVLGKKNLKDKMTSRNINTFEKILKKMG' A
#
# COMPACT_ATOMS: atom_id res chain seq x y z
N MET A 1 1.06 8.75 2.49
CA MET A 1 -0.26 9.26 2.87
C MET A 1 -0.64 10.42 1.97
N ASP A 2 0.11 11.52 1.95
CA ASP A 2 -0.14 12.64 1.03
C ASP A 2 -0.03 12.20 -0.45
N GLU A 3 0.93 11.33 -0.76
CA GLU A 3 1.03 10.72 -2.10
C GLU A 3 -0.21 9.90 -2.49
N PHE A 4 -0.96 9.34 -1.53
CA PHE A 4 -2.23 8.67 -1.83
C PHE A 4 -3.29 9.71 -2.13
N SER A 5 -3.47 10.70 -1.25
CA SER A 5 -4.44 11.80 -1.43
C SER A 5 -4.21 12.61 -2.71
N ASN A 6 -2.96 12.75 -3.15
CA ASN A 6 -2.58 13.45 -4.37
C ASN A 6 -2.62 12.56 -5.63
N SER A 7 -2.96 11.28 -5.49
CA SER A 7 -3.03 10.33 -6.62
C SER A 7 -4.45 10.17 -7.13
N THR A 8 -4.60 9.84 -8.41
CA THR A 8 -5.91 9.48 -8.95
C THR A 8 -6.34 8.12 -8.41
N HIS A 9 -7.53 8.07 -7.81
CA HIS A 9 -8.09 6.86 -7.24
C HIS A 9 -8.94 6.09 -8.25
N VAL A 10 -8.84 4.77 -8.23
CA VAL A 10 -9.80 3.91 -8.94
C VAL A 10 -11.05 3.68 -8.09
N PRO A 11 -12.24 3.43 -8.69
CA PRO A 11 -13.45 3.14 -7.93
C PRO A 11 -13.25 1.98 -6.94
N GLY A 12 -13.56 2.21 -5.66
CA GLY A 12 -13.42 1.20 -4.61
C GLY A 12 -12.03 1.09 -3.98
N GLU A 13 -11.06 1.90 -4.42
CA GLU A 13 -9.78 2.08 -3.75
C GLU A 13 -9.96 2.82 -2.41
N LYS A 14 -9.27 2.36 -1.37
CA LYS A 14 -9.32 2.94 -0.03
C LYS A 14 -7.93 2.93 0.60
N GLY A 15 -7.65 3.95 1.40
CA GLY A 15 -6.41 4.08 2.15
C GLY A 15 -6.69 4.67 3.53
N GLU A 16 -5.99 4.17 4.55
CA GLU A 16 -6.14 4.58 5.95
C GLU A 16 -4.81 4.49 6.68
N ILE A 17 -4.55 5.39 7.63
CA ILE A 17 -3.43 5.25 8.57
C ILE A 17 -3.94 4.80 9.93
N VAL A 18 -3.30 3.75 10.45
CA VAL A 18 -3.47 3.27 11.83
C VAL A 18 -2.07 3.09 12.42
N ASP A 19 -1.80 3.72 13.56
CA ASP A 19 -0.54 3.59 14.31
C ASP A 19 0.72 3.67 13.44
N THR A 20 0.77 4.67 12.54
CA THR A 20 1.84 4.93 11.56
C THR A 20 1.94 3.97 10.36
N VAL A 21 1.12 2.93 10.32
CA VAL A 21 1.02 2.00 9.19
C VAL A 21 -0.05 2.49 8.22
N PHE A 22 0.32 2.64 6.95
CA PHE A 22 -0.64 2.95 5.89
C PHE A 22 -1.21 1.66 5.29
N TYR A 23 -2.49 1.41 5.57
CA TYR A 23 -3.27 0.34 4.96
C TYR A 23 -3.86 0.82 3.64
N TRP A 24 -3.69 0.02 2.60
CA TRP A 24 -4.17 0.33 1.27
C TRP A 24 -4.89 -0.88 0.68
N ARG A 25 -6.08 -0.63 0.14
CA ARG A 25 -6.90 -1.63 -0.55
C ARG A 25 -7.30 -1.10 -1.91
N VAL A 26 -7.07 -1.91 -2.93
CA VAL A 26 -7.44 -1.65 -4.33
C VAL A 26 -8.26 -2.84 -4.84
N PRO A 27 -9.20 -2.65 -5.78
CA PRO A 27 -9.88 -3.78 -6.42
C PRO A 27 -8.90 -4.81 -7.00
N LYS A 28 -9.30 -6.08 -6.94
CA LYS A 28 -8.47 -7.19 -7.39
C LYS A 28 -8.17 -7.06 -8.89
N GLY A 29 -6.89 -7.10 -9.25
CA GLY A 29 -6.43 -6.92 -10.63
C GLY A 29 -5.98 -5.50 -10.97
N ASN A 30 -6.39 -4.50 -10.19
CA ASN A 30 -6.13 -3.08 -10.48
C ASN A 30 -4.90 -2.50 -9.77
N THR A 31 -4.07 -3.34 -9.13
CA THR A 31 -2.88 -2.87 -8.39
C THR A 31 -1.88 -2.13 -9.29
N LEU A 32 -1.68 -2.59 -10.53
CA LEU A 32 -0.74 -1.97 -11.46
C LEU A 32 -1.33 -0.74 -12.17
N ASP A 33 -2.66 -0.70 -12.30
CA ASP A 33 -3.39 0.38 -12.95
C ASP A 33 -3.61 1.58 -12.01
N SER A 34 -3.67 1.33 -10.69
CA SER A 34 -3.76 2.39 -9.69
C SER A 34 -2.56 3.35 -9.77
N SER A 35 -2.85 4.65 -9.80
CA SER A 35 -1.82 5.68 -9.73
C SER A 35 -0.99 5.57 -8.46
N PHE A 36 -1.62 5.20 -7.33
CA PHE A 36 -0.90 4.95 -6.09
C PHE A 36 -0.03 3.69 -6.14
N GLY A 37 -0.45 2.64 -6.84
CA GLY A 37 0.40 1.46 -7.08
C GLY A 37 1.73 1.83 -7.73
N LYS A 38 1.72 2.80 -8.66
CA LYS A 38 2.94 3.35 -9.28
C LYS A 38 3.78 4.17 -8.30
N VAL A 39 3.15 4.91 -7.38
CA VAL A 39 3.86 5.61 -6.30
C VAL A 39 4.68 4.64 -5.47
N LEU A 40 4.11 3.50 -5.07
CA LEU A 40 4.82 2.49 -4.27
C LEU A 40 6.06 1.91 -4.98
N GLY A 41 6.10 1.97 -6.31
CA GLY A 41 7.24 1.54 -7.13
C GLY A 41 8.35 2.59 -7.29
N LYS A 42 8.13 3.85 -6.90
CA LYS A 42 9.11 4.94 -7.10
C LYS A 42 10.39 4.66 -6.31
N LYS A 43 11.54 4.85 -6.97
CA LYS A 43 12.87 4.54 -6.41
C LYS A 43 13.17 5.31 -5.11
N ASN A 44 12.71 6.56 -5.01
CA ASN A 44 12.89 7.42 -3.84
C ASN A 44 12.12 6.97 -2.58
N LEU A 45 11.13 6.08 -2.73
CA LEU A 45 10.34 5.53 -1.62
C LEU A 45 10.86 4.17 -1.15
N LYS A 46 11.65 3.46 -1.98
CA LYS A 46 12.14 2.11 -1.65
C LYS A 46 12.98 2.07 -0.36
N ASP A 47 13.76 3.11 -0.11
CA ASP A 47 14.63 3.19 1.07
C ASP A 47 13.91 3.76 2.31
N LYS A 48 12.70 4.30 2.13
CA LYS A 48 11.95 5.01 3.18
C LYS A 48 10.74 4.25 3.69
N MET A 49 10.24 3.26 2.94
CA MET A 49 9.08 2.48 3.35
C MET A 49 9.19 1.02 2.91
N THR A 50 8.61 0.14 3.71
CA THR A 50 8.42 -1.27 3.34
C THR A 50 6.96 -1.50 3.00
N SER A 51 6.67 -1.91 1.76
CA SER A 51 5.33 -2.32 1.34
C SER A 51 5.25 -3.84 1.25
N ARG A 52 4.20 -4.44 1.80
CA ARG A 52 3.91 -5.89 1.76
C ARG A 52 2.41 -6.10 1.58
N ASN A 53 2.04 -7.18 0.89
CA ASN A 53 0.64 -7.60 0.88
C ASN A 53 0.24 -8.10 2.29
N ILE A 54 -1.06 -8.07 2.58
CA ILE A 54 -1.60 -8.45 3.90
C ILE A 54 -1.29 -9.92 4.26
N ASN A 55 -1.34 -10.84 3.29
CA ASN A 55 -1.02 -12.26 3.52
C ASN A 55 0.44 -12.46 3.98
N THR A 56 1.37 -11.65 3.47
CA THR A 56 2.78 -11.67 3.87
C THR A 56 2.94 -11.11 5.27
N PHE A 57 2.23 -10.03 5.59
CA PHE A 57 2.22 -9.46 6.94
C PHE A 57 1.70 -10.48 7.97
N GLU A 58 0.58 -11.15 7.69
CA GLU A 58 0.05 -12.23 8.53
C GLU A 58 1.06 -13.37 8.73
N LYS A 59 1.75 -13.80 7.68
CA LYS A 59 2.80 -14.83 7.77
C LYS A 59 3.96 -14.40 8.65
N ILE A 60 4.35 -13.13 8.61
CA ILE A 60 5.42 -12.59 9.47
C ILE A 60 4.95 -12.59 10.92
N LEU A 61 3.75 -12.07 11.20
CA LEU A 61 3.18 -12.07 12.55
C LEU A 61 3.14 -13.47 13.16
N LYS A 62 2.70 -14.47 12.38
CA LYS A 62 2.69 -15.89 12.80
C LYS A 62 4.06 -16.49 13.10
N LYS A 63 5.15 -15.87 12.65
CA LYS A 63 6.53 -16.28 12.96
C LYS A 63 7.14 -15.52 14.14
N MET A 64 6.52 -14.42 14.54
CA MET A 64 6.99 -13.57 15.64
C MET A 64 6.37 -13.94 16.99
N GLY A 65 5.25 -14.66 16.98
CA GLY A 65 4.71 -15.39 18.13
C GLY A 65 5.02 -16.87 18.04
#